data_AF-A0A934NGY9-F1
#
_entry.id   AF-A0A934NGY9-F1
#
_cell.length_a   1.000
_cell.length_b   1.000
_cell.length_c   1.000
_cell.angle_alpha   90.00
_cell.angle_beta   90.00
_cell.angle_gamma   90.00
#
_symmetry.space_group_name_H-M   'P 1'
#
loop_
_entity.id
_entity.type
_entity.pdbx_description
1 polymer ?
#
loop_
_entity_poly.entity_id
_entity_poly.type
_entity_poly.pdbx_seq_one_letter_code
_entity_poly.pdbx_strand_id
1 'polypeptide(L)'
;MTASPAAGAAADLGAALATPLWLHRTTPFPHWWARDVFTPPAYQLLEEAFRARVERRASDPKGGFARSMPTSDALALLFDPGFDGPLSLFLSRAWRDLVGAVTGMRLTEHVSGGLHHHPVGDPDGFIHSDFNVGWFVHQPREDGIVVADHTACRYGTGEPRRTGVEPRPYLRAVSVLFYLANPPWSGGGGTALFRRRDDPLHAAAAEVPPLNNSLVLFPCTPYSFHAFLGNRRHPRSSVAMWFHRTLGDAAEQWGEPATAGALRRARPR
;
A
#
# COMPACT_ATOMS: atom_id res chain seq x y z
N MET A 1 -33.94 -5.50 15.61
CA MET A 1 -32.82 -5.01 14.77
C MET A 1 -32.14 -3.88 15.53
N THR A 2 -31.13 -4.21 16.32
CA THR A 2 -30.28 -3.23 17.00
C THR A 2 -29.34 -2.64 15.95
N ALA A 3 -29.33 -1.32 15.82
CA ALA A 3 -28.38 -0.63 14.96
C ALA A 3 -26.96 -0.97 15.41
N SER A 4 -26.16 -1.51 14.49
CA SER A 4 -24.75 -1.80 14.71
C SER A 4 -24.01 -0.47 14.91
N PRO A 5 -23.18 -0.30 15.96
CA PRO A 5 -22.49 0.96 16.24
C PRO A 5 -21.34 1.30 15.25
N ALA A 6 -21.29 0.66 14.08
CA ALA A 6 -20.17 0.75 13.13
C ALA A 6 -20.33 1.85 12.06
N ALA A 7 -21.10 2.91 12.33
CA ALA A 7 -21.33 4.01 11.38
C ALA A 7 -20.76 5.38 11.83
N GLY A 8 -19.99 5.44 12.92
CA GLY A 8 -19.50 6.70 13.47
C GLY A 8 -17.98 6.84 13.35
N ALA A 9 -17.56 7.82 12.55
CA ALA A 9 -16.20 8.35 12.43
C ALA A 9 -15.20 7.45 11.68
N ALA A 10 -14.73 7.96 10.53
CA ALA A 10 -13.29 7.90 10.27
C ALA A 10 -12.62 8.36 11.57
N ALA A 11 -12.10 7.40 12.33
CA ALA A 11 -11.55 7.64 13.66
C ALA A 11 -10.64 8.86 13.56
N ASP A 12 -10.81 9.82 14.47
CA ASP A 12 -9.92 10.97 14.57
C ASP A 12 -8.49 10.46 14.55
N LEU A 13 -7.80 10.66 13.41
CA LEU A 13 -6.46 10.11 13.21
C LEU A 13 -5.53 10.64 14.31
N GLY A 14 -5.74 11.88 14.76
CA GLY A 14 -4.99 12.46 15.87
C GLY A 14 -5.12 11.66 17.17
N ALA A 15 -6.34 11.20 17.50
CA ALA A 15 -6.59 10.36 18.67
C ALA A 15 -6.12 8.90 18.49
N ALA A 16 -6.10 8.41 17.24
CA ALA A 16 -5.67 7.05 16.92
C ALA A 16 -4.14 6.90 16.88
N LEU A 17 -3.41 7.93 16.46
CA LEU A 17 -1.96 7.92 16.40
C LEU A 17 -1.37 7.92 17.82
N ALA A 18 -0.30 7.15 18.00
CA ALA A 18 0.57 7.36 19.14
C ALA A 18 1.50 8.57 18.87
N THR A 19 2.59 8.66 19.64
CA THR A 19 3.73 9.55 19.35
C THR A 19 4.90 8.74 18.77
N PRO A 20 4.76 8.15 17.56
CA PRO A 20 5.80 7.29 17.03
C PRO A 20 7.08 8.06 16.74
N LEU A 21 8.22 7.44 17.06
CA LEU A 21 9.51 7.91 16.58
C LEU A 21 9.66 7.51 15.10
N TRP A 22 9.62 8.52 14.23
CA TRP A 22 9.87 8.34 12.80
C TRP A 22 11.37 8.35 12.52
N LEU A 23 11.91 7.20 12.15
CA LEU A 23 13.30 7.07 11.75
C LEU A 23 13.41 7.29 10.25
N HIS A 24 13.94 8.46 9.87
CA HIS A 24 14.29 8.75 8.49
C HIS A 24 15.70 8.24 8.18
N ARG A 25 15.83 7.49 7.09
CA ARG A 25 17.10 6.99 6.56
C ARG A 25 17.24 7.35 5.10
N THR A 26 18.44 7.72 4.69
CA THR A 26 18.72 8.15 3.31
C THR A 26 19.37 7.05 2.45
N THR A 27 19.84 5.96 3.06
CA THR A 27 20.50 4.83 2.40
C THR A 27 19.70 3.55 2.68
N PRO A 28 19.40 2.71 1.66
CA PRO A 28 19.87 2.77 0.27
C PRO A 28 19.19 3.84 -0.60
N PHE A 29 18.05 4.36 -0.16
CA PHE A 29 17.34 5.53 -0.67
C PHE A 29 16.51 6.12 0.48
N PRO A 30 15.96 7.34 0.35
CA PRO A 30 15.09 7.93 1.36
C PRO A 30 13.92 7.02 1.73
N HIS A 31 13.83 6.65 3.01
CA HIS A 31 12.72 5.87 3.55
C HIS A 31 12.52 6.22 5.02
N TRP A 32 11.30 6.00 5.50
CA TRP A 32 10.90 6.21 6.87
C TRP A 32 10.41 4.90 7.45
N TRP A 33 10.79 4.65 8.69
CA TRP A 33 10.30 3.53 9.47
C TRP A 33 9.81 4.04 10.82
N ALA A 34 8.67 3.54 11.26
CA ALA A 34 8.07 3.89 12.53
C ALA A 34 7.51 2.65 13.21
N ARG A 35 7.58 2.62 14.54
CA ARG A 35 6.94 1.61 15.40
C ARG A 35 5.91 2.27 16.29
N ASP A 36 4.99 1.46 16.76
CA ASP A 36 3.90 1.87 17.64
C ASP A 36 3.14 3.04 17.02
N VAL A 37 2.80 2.92 15.73
CA VAL A 37 2.20 4.01 14.93
C VAL A 37 0.86 4.44 15.52
N PHE A 38 0.04 3.45 15.89
CA PHE A 38 -1.25 3.65 16.52
C PHE A 38 -1.18 3.36 18.01
N THR A 39 -2.05 4.01 18.80
CA THR A 39 -2.25 3.65 20.20
C THR A 39 -2.70 2.19 20.31
N PRO A 40 -2.44 1.49 21.44
CA PRO A 40 -2.85 0.09 21.58
C PRO A 40 -4.35 -0.17 21.29
N PRO A 41 -5.31 0.66 21.77
CA PRO A 41 -6.72 0.48 21.43
C PRO A 41 -7.02 0.63 19.94
N ALA A 42 -6.44 1.64 19.28
CA ALA A 42 -6.64 1.86 17.85
C ALA A 42 -6.03 0.71 17.02
N TYR A 43 -4.82 0.26 17.39
CA TYR A 43 -4.18 -0.87 16.73
C TYR A 43 -4.99 -2.16 16.86
N GLN A 44 -5.56 -2.42 18.04
CA GLN A 44 -6.40 -3.60 18.28
C GLN A 44 -7.60 -3.64 17.32
N LEU A 45 -8.28 -2.51 17.11
CA LEU A 45 -9.40 -2.42 16.16
C LEU A 45 -8.98 -2.71 14.72
N LEU A 46 -7.80 -2.22 14.30
CA LEU A 46 -7.25 -2.49 12.97
C LEU A 46 -6.87 -3.96 12.81
N GLU A 47 -6.24 -4.55 13.83
CA GLU A 47 -5.84 -5.95 13.84
C GLU A 47 -7.05 -6.90 13.79
N GLU A 48 -8.06 -6.66 14.63
CA GLU A 48 -9.31 -7.44 14.65
C GLU A 48 -10.04 -7.35 13.31
N ALA A 49 -10.14 -6.14 12.74
CA ALA A 49 -10.74 -5.94 11.42
C ALA A 49 -9.96 -6.68 10.32
N PHE A 50 -8.63 -6.73 10.38
CA PHE A 50 -7.83 -7.48 9.43
C PHE A 50 -8.03 -8.99 9.58
N ARG A 51 -7.95 -9.52 10.82
CA ARG A 51 -8.14 -10.95 11.10
C ARG A 51 -9.49 -11.45 10.62
N ALA A 52 -10.56 -10.69 10.88
CA ALA A 52 -11.91 -11.02 10.42
C ALA A 52 -12.00 -11.15 8.88
N ARG A 53 -11.24 -10.33 8.12
CA ARG A 53 -11.21 -10.42 6.65
C ARG A 53 -10.43 -11.65 6.16
N VAL A 54 -9.34 -12.02 6.84
CA VAL A 54 -8.58 -13.25 6.54
C VAL A 54 -9.40 -14.50 6.87
N GLU A 55 -10.06 -14.54 8.03
CA GLU A 55 -10.92 -15.65 8.45
C GLU A 55 -12.11 -15.85 7.51
N ARG A 56 -12.74 -14.74 7.07
CA ARG A 56 -13.83 -14.81 6.08
C ARG A 56 -13.38 -15.50 4.79
N ARG A 57 -12.17 -15.23 4.31
CA ARG A 57 -11.62 -15.90 3.13
C ARG A 57 -11.47 -17.41 3.34
N ALA A 58 -11.07 -17.85 4.52
CA ALA A 58 -10.98 -19.28 4.84
C ALA A 58 -12.37 -19.95 4.76
N SER A 59 -13.44 -19.24 5.13
CA SER A 59 -14.82 -19.73 5.04
C SER A 59 -15.49 -19.57 3.66
N ASP A 60 -15.09 -18.57 2.87
CA ASP A 60 -15.66 -18.25 1.56
C ASP A 60 -14.57 -17.87 0.54
N PRO A 61 -14.18 -18.81 -0.36
CA PRO A 61 -13.22 -18.56 -1.42
C PRO A 61 -13.67 -17.57 -2.50
N LYS A 62 -14.90 -17.07 -2.47
CA LYS A 62 -15.40 -16.00 -3.35
C LYS A 62 -15.52 -14.65 -2.63
N GLY A 63 -15.60 -14.66 -1.29
CA GLY A 63 -15.94 -13.51 -0.45
C GLY A 63 -14.76 -12.68 0.06
N GLY A 64 -13.55 -12.81 -0.50
CA GLY A 64 -12.38 -12.06 -0.06
C GLY A 64 -11.07 -12.47 -0.70
N PHE A 65 -9.98 -11.93 -0.16
CA PHE A 65 -8.56 -12.21 -0.45
C PHE A 65 -8.31 -13.19 -1.62
N ALA A 66 -7.89 -12.69 -2.77
CA ALA A 66 -7.63 -13.50 -3.95
C ALA A 66 -6.16 -13.38 -4.39
N ARG A 67 -5.65 -14.43 -5.04
CA ARG A 67 -4.43 -14.35 -5.86
C ARG A 67 -4.74 -13.50 -7.08
N SER A 68 -4.68 -12.19 -6.90
CA SER A 68 -5.07 -11.19 -7.90
C SER A 68 -3.88 -10.48 -8.53
N MET A 69 -2.66 -10.81 -8.08
CA MET A 69 -1.41 -10.24 -8.57
C MET A 69 -0.64 -11.28 -9.39
N PRO A 70 -0.45 -11.09 -10.71
CA PRO A 70 0.25 -12.05 -11.56
C PRO A 70 1.69 -12.34 -11.15
N THR A 71 2.31 -11.44 -10.38
CA THR A 71 3.74 -11.48 -10.01
C THR A 71 3.97 -11.64 -8.52
N SER A 72 2.94 -12.00 -7.76
CA SER A 72 3.04 -12.22 -6.31
C SER A 72 2.13 -13.35 -5.88
N ASP A 73 2.66 -14.26 -5.05
CA ASP A 73 1.88 -15.33 -4.44
C ASP A 73 1.00 -14.87 -3.28
N ALA A 74 1.10 -13.59 -2.90
CA ALA A 74 0.31 -13.02 -1.83
C ALA A 74 -1.18 -13.14 -2.15
N LEU A 75 -1.95 -13.47 -1.11
CA LEU A 75 -3.38 -13.23 -1.13
C LEU A 75 -3.60 -11.74 -0.93
N ALA A 76 -4.43 -11.11 -1.78
CA ALA A 76 -4.74 -9.70 -1.66
C ALA A 76 -6.25 -9.42 -1.67
N LEU A 77 -6.68 -8.52 -0.80
CA LEU A 77 -7.98 -7.86 -0.85
C LEU A 77 -7.76 -6.39 -1.17
N LEU A 78 -8.06 -6.00 -2.42
CA LEU A 78 -7.92 -4.63 -2.87
C LEU A 78 -8.97 -3.75 -2.23
N PHE A 79 -8.60 -2.51 -1.93
CA PHE A 79 -9.56 -1.49 -1.53
C PHE A 79 -10.38 -1.03 -2.74
N ASP A 80 -11.64 -0.68 -2.49
CA ASP A 80 -12.56 -0.11 -3.47
C ASP A 80 -13.22 1.15 -2.87
N PRO A 81 -13.92 1.97 -3.68
CA PRO A 81 -14.53 3.21 -3.19
C PRO A 81 -15.53 3.02 -2.03
N GLY A 82 -16.18 1.87 -1.94
CA GLY A 82 -17.12 1.51 -0.89
C GLY A 82 -16.49 0.85 0.34
N PHE A 83 -15.15 0.71 0.37
CA PHE A 83 -14.47 0.07 1.49
C PHE A 83 -14.67 0.85 2.81
N ASP A 84 -15.00 0.11 3.88
CA ASP A 84 -15.51 0.62 5.15
C ASP A 84 -14.86 -0.03 6.39
N GLY A 85 -15.32 0.39 7.57
CA GLY A 85 -14.86 -0.11 8.87
C GLY A 85 -13.50 0.45 9.31
N PRO A 86 -12.87 -0.13 10.36
CA PRO A 86 -11.64 0.42 10.95
C PRO A 86 -10.49 0.59 9.95
N LEU A 87 -10.34 -0.36 9.02
CA LEU A 87 -9.30 -0.31 7.99
C LEU A 87 -9.53 0.78 6.93
N SER A 88 -10.74 1.37 6.84
CA SER A 88 -10.98 2.52 5.96
C SER A 88 -10.25 3.80 6.40
N LEU A 89 -9.68 3.83 7.62
CA LEU A 89 -8.76 4.88 8.08
C LEU A 89 -7.62 5.11 7.07
N PHE A 90 -7.10 4.03 6.49
CA PHE A 90 -6.03 4.08 5.49
C PHE A 90 -6.45 4.75 4.17
N LEU A 91 -7.74 4.89 3.91
CA LEU A 91 -8.30 5.58 2.74
C LEU A 91 -8.74 7.01 3.06
N SER A 92 -8.48 7.50 4.27
CA SER A 92 -8.91 8.84 4.68
C SER A 92 -7.98 9.95 4.17
N ARG A 93 -8.54 11.15 4.01
CA ARG A 93 -7.77 12.37 3.76
C ARG A 93 -6.72 12.62 4.83
N ALA A 94 -7.08 12.46 6.10
CA ALA A 94 -6.16 12.67 7.22
C ALA A 94 -4.92 11.76 7.13
N TRP A 95 -5.11 10.49 6.76
CA TRP A 95 -4.01 9.56 6.57
C TRP A 95 -3.12 9.96 5.37
N ARG A 96 -3.74 10.35 4.25
CA ARG A 96 -3.00 10.90 3.10
C ARG A 96 -2.18 12.13 3.49
N ASP A 97 -2.76 13.04 4.28
CA ASP A 97 -2.10 14.28 4.70
C ASP A 97 -0.92 14.01 5.64
N LEU A 98 -1.05 13.05 6.56
CA LEU A 98 0.06 12.56 7.39
C LEU A 98 1.21 12.04 6.52
N VAL A 99 0.91 11.18 5.53
CA VAL A 99 1.93 10.61 4.63
C VAL A 99 2.63 11.73 3.83
N GLY A 100 1.86 12.70 3.33
CA GLY A 100 2.41 13.89 2.65
C GLY A 100 3.33 14.71 3.56
N ALA A 101 2.92 14.94 4.81
CA ALA A 101 3.70 15.69 5.79
C ALA A 101 5.00 14.99 6.18
N VAL A 102 4.96 13.68 6.47
CA VAL A 102 6.15 12.89 6.84
C VAL A 102 7.18 12.86 5.71
N THR A 103 6.71 12.74 4.47
CA THR A 103 7.59 12.61 3.29
C THR A 103 8.00 13.94 2.67
N GLY A 104 7.30 15.04 3.01
CA GLY A 104 7.43 16.32 2.34
C GLY A 104 6.95 16.30 0.88
N MET A 105 6.18 15.30 0.47
CA MET A 105 5.73 15.15 -0.92
C MET A 105 4.37 15.79 -1.15
N ARG A 106 4.20 16.40 -2.33
CA ARG A 106 2.89 16.84 -2.83
C ARG A 106 2.13 15.63 -3.36
N LEU A 107 1.09 15.24 -2.64
CA LEU A 107 0.23 14.11 -3.00
C LEU A 107 -1.10 14.60 -3.56
N THR A 108 -1.62 13.92 -4.58
CA THR A 108 -3.00 14.09 -5.03
C THR A 108 -3.96 13.43 -4.04
N GLU A 109 -5.25 13.55 -4.31
CA GLU A 109 -6.34 12.85 -3.62
C GLU A 109 -6.44 11.35 -3.99
N HIS A 110 -5.61 10.86 -4.91
CA HIS A 110 -5.73 9.52 -5.48
C HIS A 110 -4.95 8.48 -4.68
N VAL A 111 -5.65 7.44 -4.21
CA VAL A 111 -5.10 6.39 -3.34
C VAL A 111 -5.46 5.01 -3.90
N SER A 112 -4.48 4.11 -3.92
CA SER A 112 -4.72 2.69 -4.21
C SER A 112 -4.04 1.83 -3.16
N GLY A 113 -4.55 0.65 -2.90
CA GLY A 113 -3.94 -0.26 -1.94
C GLY A 113 -4.83 -1.45 -1.64
N GLY A 114 -4.43 -2.21 -0.64
CA GLY A 114 -5.20 -3.33 -0.16
C GLY A 114 -4.53 -4.01 1.02
N LEU A 115 -5.21 -5.05 1.48
CA LEU A 115 -4.70 -5.96 2.48
C LEU A 115 -3.93 -7.06 1.77
N HIS A 116 -2.71 -7.33 2.21
CA HIS A 116 -1.86 -8.39 1.70
C HIS A 116 -1.62 -9.42 2.81
N HIS A 117 -1.73 -10.70 2.46
CA HIS A 117 -1.41 -11.82 3.33
C HIS A 117 -0.56 -12.83 2.55
N HIS A 118 0.69 -12.96 2.98
CA HIS A 118 1.64 -13.95 2.50
C HIS A 118 1.55 -15.17 3.42
N PRO A 119 1.05 -16.33 2.93
CA PRO A 119 1.09 -17.56 3.71
C PRO A 119 2.53 -18.04 3.97
N VAL A 120 2.65 -19.03 4.84
CA VAL A 120 3.94 -19.69 5.10
C VAL A 120 4.47 -20.34 3.83
N GLY A 121 5.75 -20.09 3.51
CA GLY A 121 6.40 -20.69 2.34
C GLY A 121 6.31 -19.84 1.07
N ASP A 122 5.72 -18.64 1.15
CA ASP A 122 5.74 -17.69 0.04
C ASP A 122 7.20 -17.37 -0.38
N PRO A 123 7.51 -17.45 -1.68
CA PRO A 123 8.86 -17.22 -2.17
C PRO A 123 9.24 -15.74 -2.09
N ASP A 124 10.52 -15.47 -2.32
CA ASP A 124 10.99 -14.10 -2.52
C ASP A 124 10.21 -13.41 -3.65
N GLY A 125 9.90 -12.14 -3.44
CA GLY A 125 9.42 -11.27 -4.51
C GLY A 125 10.56 -10.89 -5.46
N PHE A 126 10.21 -10.16 -6.52
CA PHE A 126 11.19 -9.60 -7.45
C PHE A 126 11.54 -8.16 -7.07
N ILE A 127 12.76 -7.74 -7.39
CA ILE A 127 13.24 -6.38 -7.14
C ILE A 127 12.56 -5.40 -8.11
N HIS A 128 11.88 -4.39 -7.56
CA HIS A 128 11.16 -3.36 -8.30
C HIS A 128 11.16 -2.03 -7.55
N SER A 129 10.79 -0.93 -8.21
CA SER A 129 10.86 0.42 -7.60
C SER A 129 9.52 1.09 -7.33
N ASP A 130 8.42 0.43 -7.67
CA ASP A 130 7.06 1.00 -7.65
C ASP A 130 6.86 2.30 -8.46
N PHE A 131 7.82 2.69 -9.30
CA PHE A 131 7.70 3.83 -10.22
C PHE A 131 6.79 3.49 -11.40
N ASN A 132 5.49 3.46 -11.11
CA ASN A 132 4.44 2.99 -12.01
C ASN A 132 3.24 3.94 -12.03
N VAL A 133 2.50 3.90 -13.13
CA VAL A 133 1.27 4.67 -13.33
C VAL A 133 0.08 3.85 -12.82
N GLY A 134 -0.78 4.50 -12.06
CA GLY A 134 -2.11 4.02 -11.69
C GLY A 134 -3.19 4.81 -12.42
N TRP A 135 -4.28 4.14 -12.79
CA TRP A 135 -5.41 4.75 -13.47
C TRP A 135 -6.64 4.81 -12.56
N PHE A 136 -7.33 5.94 -12.60
CA PHE A 136 -8.42 6.26 -11.71
C PHE A 136 -9.62 6.83 -12.46
N VAL A 137 -10.81 6.55 -11.95
CA VAL A 137 -12.05 7.20 -12.35
C VAL A 137 -12.40 8.19 -11.25
N HIS A 138 -12.69 9.44 -11.62
CA HIS A 138 -12.94 10.47 -10.62
C HIS A 138 -14.28 10.25 -9.92
N GLN A 139 -14.23 9.61 -8.75
CA GLN A 139 -15.36 9.31 -7.88
C GLN A 139 -14.91 9.53 -6.43
N PRO A 140 -14.82 10.80 -5.98
CA PRO A 140 -14.33 11.09 -4.65
C PRO A 140 -15.30 10.56 -3.59
N ARG A 141 -14.74 10.06 -2.48
CA ARG A 141 -15.44 9.84 -1.22
C ARG A 141 -15.83 11.18 -0.59
N GLU A 142 -16.59 11.13 0.50
CA GLU A 142 -17.05 12.31 1.24
C GLU A 142 -15.90 13.24 1.68
N ASP A 143 -14.74 12.68 2.04
CA ASP A 143 -13.53 13.42 2.40
C ASP A 143 -12.67 13.85 1.20
N GLY A 144 -13.17 13.64 -0.02
CA GLY A 144 -12.52 14.02 -1.26
C GLY A 144 -11.43 13.06 -1.73
N ILE A 145 -11.17 11.93 -1.07
CA ILE A 145 -10.22 10.92 -1.56
C ILE A 145 -10.83 10.13 -2.72
N VAL A 146 -10.05 9.92 -3.78
CA VAL A 146 -10.40 9.08 -4.92
C VAL A 146 -9.68 7.74 -4.79
N VAL A 147 -10.44 6.69 -4.49
CA VAL A 147 -9.91 5.32 -4.37
C VAL A 147 -9.91 4.64 -5.74
N ALA A 148 -8.91 3.81 -6.03
CA ALA A 148 -8.88 3.02 -7.26
C ALA A 148 -10.12 2.11 -7.38
N ASP A 149 -10.94 2.30 -8.42
CA ASP A 149 -12.08 1.44 -8.71
C ASP A 149 -11.70 0.36 -9.74
N HIS A 150 -11.31 -0.81 -9.22
CA HIS A 150 -10.97 -2.00 -10.01
C HIS A 150 -12.14 -2.59 -10.80
N THR A 151 -13.37 -2.17 -10.50
CA THR A 151 -14.59 -2.57 -11.21
C THR A 151 -14.93 -1.60 -12.35
N ALA A 152 -14.43 -0.35 -12.31
CA ALA A 152 -14.61 0.64 -13.37
C ALA A 152 -13.48 0.61 -14.42
N CYS A 153 -12.23 0.37 -14.02
CA CYS A 153 -11.11 0.25 -14.95
C CYS A 153 -9.99 -0.65 -14.41
N ARG A 154 -9.12 -1.14 -15.30
CA ARG A 154 -7.88 -1.82 -14.89
C ARG A 154 -6.87 -0.78 -14.39
N TYR A 155 -6.61 -0.76 -13.08
CA TYR A 155 -5.67 0.18 -12.45
C TYR A 155 -4.31 0.28 -13.16
N GLY A 156 -3.74 -0.84 -13.60
CA GLY A 156 -2.43 -0.86 -14.25
C GLY A 156 -2.41 -0.41 -15.71
N THR A 157 -3.56 -0.35 -16.39
CA THR A 157 -3.62 -0.10 -17.84
C THR A 157 -4.57 1.00 -18.29
N GLY A 158 -5.51 1.40 -17.44
CA GLY A 158 -6.56 2.34 -17.79
C GLY A 158 -7.65 1.76 -18.67
N GLU A 159 -7.62 0.46 -18.98
CA GLU A 159 -8.67 -0.19 -19.78
C GLU A 159 -10.02 -0.08 -19.06
N PRO A 160 -11.02 0.64 -19.63
CA PRO A 160 -12.34 0.74 -19.02
C PRO A 160 -13.02 -0.63 -18.97
N ARG A 161 -13.70 -0.92 -17.85
CA ARG A 161 -14.53 -2.12 -17.66
C ARG A 161 -16.02 -1.83 -17.73
N ARG A 162 -16.38 -0.55 -17.83
CA ARG A 162 -17.75 -0.05 -17.96
C ARG A 162 -17.79 0.99 -19.08
N THR A 163 -18.91 1.05 -19.80
CA THR A 163 -19.16 2.06 -20.83
C THR A 163 -19.22 3.45 -20.21
N GLY A 164 -18.69 4.47 -20.90
CA GLY A 164 -18.75 5.87 -20.46
C GLY A 164 -17.78 6.24 -19.34
N VAL A 165 -16.88 5.35 -18.95
CA VAL A 165 -15.81 5.63 -17.99
C VAL A 165 -14.59 6.18 -18.71
N GLU A 166 -14.03 7.29 -18.21
CA GLU A 166 -12.80 7.90 -18.71
C GLU A 166 -11.71 7.85 -17.61
N PRO A 167 -10.89 6.78 -17.57
CA PRO A 167 -9.81 6.68 -16.60
C PRO A 167 -8.71 7.70 -16.86
N ARG A 168 -8.13 8.26 -15.79
CA ARG A 168 -7.03 9.22 -15.84
C ARG A 168 -5.77 8.67 -15.16
N PRO A 169 -4.59 8.87 -15.75
CA PRO A 169 -3.34 8.35 -15.19
C PRO A 169 -2.75 9.27 -14.12
N TYR A 170 -2.21 8.68 -13.07
CA TYR A 170 -1.43 9.32 -12.03
C TYR A 170 -0.21 8.47 -11.68
N LEU A 171 0.91 9.09 -11.32
CA LEU A 171 2.11 8.33 -10.95
C LEU A 171 2.09 8.01 -9.46
N ARG A 172 2.45 6.78 -9.08
CA ARG A 172 2.75 6.46 -7.68
C ARG A 172 3.85 7.40 -7.17
N ALA A 173 3.62 7.99 -6.02
CA ALA A 173 4.47 8.97 -5.36
C ALA A 173 5.12 8.40 -4.10
N VAL A 174 4.35 7.68 -3.28
CA VAL A 174 4.82 7.06 -2.04
C VAL A 174 4.21 5.67 -1.91
N SER A 175 5.05 4.68 -1.62
CA SER A 175 4.61 3.34 -1.18
C SER A 175 4.59 3.29 0.34
N VAL A 176 3.56 2.67 0.92
CA VAL A 176 3.43 2.43 2.36
C VAL A 176 3.14 0.95 2.61
N LEU A 177 3.85 0.35 3.55
CA LEU A 177 3.57 -0.97 4.10
C LEU A 177 3.38 -0.81 5.60
N PHE A 178 2.15 -1.01 6.09
CA PHE A 178 1.84 -1.09 7.52
C PHE A 178 1.64 -2.54 7.91
N TYR A 179 2.39 -3.03 8.89
CA TYR A 179 2.39 -4.43 9.31
C TYR A 179 1.47 -4.63 10.52
N LEU A 180 0.59 -5.62 10.42
CA LEU A 180 -0.43 -5.94 11.40
C LEU A 180 -0.78 -7.42 11.39
N ALA A 181 -1.28 -7.96 12.50
CA ALA A 181 -1.70 -9.35 12.62
C ALA A 181 -0.61 -10.39 12.25
N ASN A 182 0.65 -10.07 12.49
CA ASN A 182 1.79 -10.97 12.31
C ASN A 182 2.12 -11.71 13.61
N PRO A 183 2.61 -12.96 13.56
CA PRO A 183 3.30 -13.56 14.69
C PRO A 183 4.58 -12.79 15.06
N PRO A 184 5.16 -13.02 16.25
CA PRO A 184 6.48 -12.49 16.59
C PRO A 184 7.50 -12.85 15.51
N TRP A 185 8.20 -11.83 15.01
CA TRP A 185 9.12 -12.00 13.89
C TRP A 185 10.40 -12.73 14.33
N SER A 186 10.82 -13.74 13.55
CA SER A 186 12.02 -14.53 13.81
C SER A 186 12.91 -14.72 12.56
N GLY A 187 12.72 -13.85 11.54
CA GLY A 187 13.43 -13.87 10.26
C GLY A 187 12.54 -14.21 9.06
N GLY A 188 12.88 -13.65 7.88
CA GLY A 188 12.09 -13.79 6.64
C GLY A 188 10.80 -12.97 6.63
N GLY A 189 10.13 -12.82 5.49
CA GLY A 189 8.91 -12.01 5.38
C GLY A 189 9.12 -10.49 5.43
N GLY A 190 10.36 -10.03 5.61
CA GLY A 190 10.72 -8.62 5.65
C GLY A 190 10.61 -7.93 4.31
N THR A 191 10.73 -6.60 4.34
CA THR A 191 10.87 -5.79 3.14
C THR A 191 12.34 -5.43 2.95
N ALA A 192 12.97 -6.04 1.95
CA ALA A 192 14.34 -5.77 1.57
C ALA A 192 14.42 -4.50 0.71
N LEU A 193 15.41 -3.66 0.98
CA LEU A 193 15.71 -2.43 0.26
C LEU A 193 17.09 -2.56 -0.40
N PHE A 194 17.18 -2.24 -1.69
CA PHE A 194 18.36 -2.45 -2.53
C PHE A 194 18.92 -1.12 -3.03
N ARG A 195 20.22 -1.11 -3.37
CA ARG A 195 20.85 0.05 -4.01
C ARG A 195 20.59 0.05 -5.50
N ARG A 196 20.48 -1.15 -6.10
CA ARG A 196 20.30 -1.33 -7.54
C ARG A 196 19.25 -2.40 -7.83
N ARG A 197 18.74 -2.36 -9.05
CA ARG A 197 17.72 -3.31 -9.53
C ARG A 197 18.25 -4.72 -9.69
N ASP A 198 19.53 -4.83 -10.07
CA ASP A 198 20.25 -6.04 -10.41
C ASP A 198 21.08 -6.59 -9.24
N ASP A 199 20.98 -5.96 -8.05
CA ASP A 199 21.53 -6.53 -6.83
C ASP A 199 20.90 -7.92 -6.60
N PRO A 200 21.67 -8.94 -6.17
CA PRO A 200 21.07 -10.21 -5.80
C PRO A 200 20.24 -10.05 -4.51
N LEU A 201 19.17 -10.84 -4.35
CA LEU A 201 18.24 -10.72 -3.22
C LEU A 201 18.92 -10.76 -1.84
N HIS A 202 19.96 -11.59 -1.68
CA HIS A 202 20.71 -11.72 -0.43
C HIS A 202 21.64 -10.52 -0.14
N ALA A 203 21.84 -9.61 -1.11
CA ALA A 203 22.66 -8.40 -0.96
C ALA A 203 21.81 -7.16 -0.66
N ALA A 204 20.60 -7.33 -0.12
CA ALA A 204 19.79 -6.24 0.39
C ALA A 204 20.63 -5.31 1.29
N ALA A 205 20.59 -4.02 1.01
CA ALA A 205 21.34 -3.02 1.76
C ALA A 205 20.69 -2.73 3.12
N ALA A 206 19.38 -2.94 3.23
CA ALA A 206 18.64 -2.91 4.47
C ALA A 206 17.45 -3.87 4.38
N GLU A 207 17.00 -4.35 5.54
CA GLU A 207 15.76 -5.11 5.69
C GLU A 207 14.90 -4.43 6.75
N VAL A 208 13.62 -4.22 6.44
CA VAL A 208 12.63 -3.78 7.41
C VAL A 208 11.82 -4.99 7.90
N PRO A 209 11.84 -5.27 9.21
CA PRO A 209 11.08 -6.38 9.76
C PRO A 209 9.58 -6.08 9.78
N PRO A 210 8.72 -7.08 9.52
CA PRO A 210 7.26 -6.92 9.50
C PRO A 210 6.67 -6.93 10.91
N LEU A 211 7.14 -6.06 11.80
CA LEU A 211 6.68 -5.99 13.19
C LEU A 211 5.28 -5.41 13.26
N ASN A 212 4.41 -5.97 14.10
CA ASN A 212 3.08 -5.41 14.31
C ASN A 212 3.12 -3.95 14.78
N ASN A 213 2.11 -3.19 14.35
CA ASN A 213 1.98 -1.77 14.61
C ASN A 213 3.20 -0.95 14.16
N SER A 214 3.85 -1.40 13.09
CA SER A 214 4.97 -0.69 12.47
C SER A 214 4.69 -0.44 11.00
N LEU A 215 5.38 0.54 10.42
CA LEU A 215 5.33 0.76 8.98
C LEU A 215 6.67 1.13 8.41
N VAL A 216 6.81 0.86 7.12
CA VAL A 216 7.79 1.50 6.26
C VAL A 216 7.08 2.26 5.17
N LEU A 217 7.59 3.44 4.85
CA LEU A 217 7.18 4.18 3.67
C LEU A 217 8.39 4.77 2.94
N PHE A 218 8.28 4.90 1.63
CA PHE A 218 9.34 5.46 0.80
C PHE A 218 8.79 6.07 -0.49
N PRO A 219 9.49 7.06 -1.08
CA PRO A 219 9.08 7.65 -2.34
C PRO A 219 9.21 6.62 -3.47
N CYS A 220 8.20 6.55 -4.32
CA CYS A 220 8.26 5.81 -5.58
C CYS A 220 9.14 6.60 -6.54
N THR A 221 10.38 6.15 -6.74
CA THR A 221 11.34 6.76 -7.66
C THR A 221 11.87 5.70 -8.64
N PRO A 222 12.59 6.10 -9.70
CA PRO A 222 13.29 5.14 -10.55
C PRO A 222 14.33 4.28 -9.81
N TYR A 223 14.66 4.60 -8.55
CA TYR A 223 15.77 4.02 -7.79
C TYR A 223 15.37 3.42 -6.43
N SER A 224 14.09 3.48 -6.05
CA SER A 224 13.59 2.96 -4.76
C SER A 224 13.37 1.45 -4.78
N PHE A 225 14.43 0.70 -5.08
CA PHE A 225 14.38 -0.73 -5.32
C PHE A 225 14.11 -1.53 -4.05
N HIS A 226 13.07 -2.36 -4.06
CA HIS A 226 12.69 -3.18 -2.93
C HIS A 226 12.07 -4.50 -3.38
N ALA A 227 12.01 -5.45 -2.45
CA ALA A 227 11.34 -6.74 -2.64
C ALA A 227 10.78 -7.26 -1.30
N PHE A 228 9.80 -8.14 -1.41
CA PHE A 228 9.41 -9.01 -0.30
C PHE A 228 10.46 -10.12 -0.16
N LEU A 229 10.95 -10.35 1.06
CA LEU A 229 11.76 -11.52 1.36
C LEU A 229 10.84 -12.68 1.72
N GLY A 230 11.07 -13.84 1.09
CA GLY A 230 10.31 -15.06 1.31
C GLY A 230 10.26 -15.43 2.78
N ASN A 231 9.22 -16.15 3.15
CA ASN A 231 9.01 -16.57 4.53
C ASN A 231 9.00 -18.10 4.62
N ARG A 232 9.54 -18.65 5.71
CA ARG A 232 9.60 -20.11 5.94
C ARG A 232 8.90 -20.56 7.21
N ARG A 233 8.69 -19.65 8.16
CA ARG A 233 8.21 -19.99 9.52
C ARG A 233 6.88 -19.33 9.86
N HIS A 234 6.69 -18.09 9.44
CA HIS A 234 5.53 -17.29 9.82
C HIS A 234 4.94 -16.61 8.58
N PRO A 235 3.61 -16.54 8.49
CA PRO A 235 2.96 -15.73 7.48
C PRO A 235 3.28 -14.25 7.70
N ARG A 236 3.08 -13.44 6.67
CA ARG A 236 3.25 -11.98 6.74
C ARG A 236 2.03 -11.25 6.19
N SER A 237 1.46 -10.41 7.03
CA SER A 237 0.28 -9.59 6.81
C SER A 237 0.65 -8.11 6.80
N SER A 238 0.09 -7.36 5.85
CA SER A 238 0.24 -5.91 5.79
C SER A 238 -0.95 -5.23 5.14
N VAL A 239 -1.11 -3.94 5.42
CA VAL A 239 -1.75 -3.01 4.49
C VAL A 239 -0.67 -2.49 3.55
N ALA A 240 -0.85 -2.68 2.24
CA ALA A 240 0.05 -2.18 1.20
C ALA A 240 -0.65 -1.10 0.40
N MET A 241 -0.02 0.06 0.26
CA MET A 241 -0.65 1.25 -0.33
C MET A 241 0.28 2.05 -1.21
N TRP A 242 -0.33 2.80 -2.11
CA TRP A 242 0.31 3.80 -2.92
C TRP A 242 -0.51 5.09 -2.93
N PHE A 243 0.17 6.19 -2.62
CA PHE A 243 -0.30 7.55 -2.83
C PHE A 243 0.25 8.07 -4.15
N HIS A 244 -0.44 9.00 -4.78
CA HIS A 244 -0.11 9.42 -6.14
C HIS A 244 0.22 10.90 -6.23
N ARG A 245 0.80 11.26 -7.36
CA ARG A 245 1.05 12.63 -7.81
C ARG A 245 0.67 12.77 -9.28
N THR A 246 0.66 14.00 -9.78
CA THR A 246 0.43 14.22 -11.20
C THR A 246 1.61 13.73 -12.04
N LEU A 247 1.37 13.45 -13.33
CA LEU A 247 2.46 13.15 -14.26
C LEU A 247 3.39 14.36 -14.48
N GLY A 248 2.85 15.59 -14.41
CA GLY A 248 3.62 16.83 -14.51
C GLY A 248 4.63 16.98 -13.39
N ASP A 249 4.21 16.85 -12.13
CA ASP A 249 5.12 16.89 -10.97
C ASP A 249 6.24 15.85 -11.08
N ALA A 250 5.93 14.68 -11.65
CA ALA A 250 6.92 13.64 -11.87
C ALA A 250 7.91 13.98 -12.98
N ALA A 251 7.44 14.56 -14.09
CA ALA A 251 8.28 15.00 -15.19
C ALA A 251 9.21 16.15 -14.78
N GLU A 252 8.74 17.09 -13.96
CA GLU A 252 9.57 18.16 -13.39
C GLU A 252 10.72 17.59 -12.55
N GLN A 253 10.46 16.55 -11.75
CA GLN A 253 11.47 15.99 -10.85
C GLN A 253 12.42 14.99 -11.54
N TRP A 254 11.92 14.15 -12.46
CA TRP A 254 12.66 13.00 -13.00
C TRP A 254 12.85 13.04 -14.53
N GLY A 255 12.31 14.05 -15.19
CA GLY A 255 12.34 14.23 -16.63
C GLY A 255 11.22 13.47 -17.37
N GLU A 256 10.78 14.05 -18.48
CA GLU A 256 9.79 13.48 -19.40
C GLU A 256 10.09 12.04 -19.85
N PRO A 257 11.35 11.65 -20.18
CA PRO A 257 11.62 10.28 -20.62
C PRO A 257 11.30 9.22 -19.56
N ALA A 258 11.56 9.51 -18.29
CA ALA A 258 11.28 8.59 -17.18
C ALA A 258 9.77 8.41 -16.98
N THR A 259 9.03 9.52 -16.98
CA THR A 259 7.57 9.54 -16.85
C THR A 259 6.87 8.87 -18.03
N ALA A 260 7.27 9.20 -19.26
CA ALA A 260 6.77 8.56 -20.47
C ALA A 260 7.10 7.05 -20.51
N GLY A 261 8.28 6.67 -19.99
CA GLY A 261 8.67 5.26 -19.83
C GLY A 261 7.74 4.50 -18.88
N ALA A 262 7.35 5.11 -17.75
CA ALA A 262 6.37 4.54 -16.83
C ALA A 262 5.00 4.38 -17.50
N LEU A 263 4.54 5.40 -18.23
CA LEU A 263 3.26 5.37 -18.94
C LEU A 263 3.23 4.31 -20.06
N ARG A 264 4.32 4.14 -20.80
CA ARG A 264 4.42 3.10 -21.86
C ARG A 264 4.33 1.69 -21.29
N ARG A 265 4.96 1.43 -20.14
CA ARG A 265 4.88 0.12 -19.46
C ARG A 265 3.47 -0.21 -18.96
N ALA A 266 2.64 0.81 -18.74
CA ALA A 266 1.28 0.66 -18.27
C ALA A 266 0.28 0.32 -19.40
N ARG A 267 0.56 0.64 -20.68
CA ARG A 267 -0.43 0.37 -21.74
C ARG A 267 -0.60 -1.14 -22.00
N PRO A 268 -1.82 -1.63 -22.32
CA PRO A 268 -2.01 -2.98 -22.82
C PRO A 268 -1.09 -3.21 -24.04
N ARG A 269 -0.41 -4.35 -24.09
CA ARG A 269 0.27 -4.81 -25.31
C ARG A 269 -0.74 -5.33 -26.31
#